data_AF-A0A0F0FW94-F1
#
_entry.id   AF-A0A0F0FW94-F1
#
_cell.length_a   1.000
_cell.length_b   1.000
_cell.length_c   1.000
_cell.angle_alpha   90.00
_cell.angle_beta   90.00
_cell.angle_gamma   90.00
#
_symmetry.space_group_name_H-M   'P 1'
#
loop_
_entity.id
_entity.type
_entity.pdbx_description
1 polymer ?
#
loop_
_entity_poly.entity_id
_entity_poly.type
_entity_poly.pdbx_seq_one_letter_code
_entity_poly.pdbx_strand_id
1 'polypeptide(L)' 'MSKTIKKQYLKALNRRLKKESAGRFDTVFVFYPVGSKPKKATGVTASAPADERVLAVMDAVQARVFARFEDSAKRG' A
#
# COMPACT_ATOMS: atom_id res chain seq x y z
N MET A 1 -15.55 2.02 3.72
CA MET A 1 -14.54 3.13 3.67
C MET A 1 -15.03 4.25 2.76
N SER A 2 -15.05 5.50 3.24
CA SER A 2 -15.28 6.67 2.38
C SER A 2 -14.15 6.84 1.35
N LYS A 3 -14.43 7.45 0.19
CA LYS A 3 -13.44 7.75 -0.87
C LYS A 3 -12.22 8.51 -0.33
N THR A 4 -12.40 9.37 0.66
CA THR A 4 -11.32 10.15 1.30
C THR A 4 -10.43 9.26 2.17
N ILE A 5 -11.04 8.39 2.99
CA ILE A 5 -10.32 7.43 3.84
C ILE A 5 -9.54 6.45 2.96
N LYS A 6 -10.16 5.92 1.90
CA LYS A 6 -9.50 5.03 0.93
C LYS A 6 -8.30 5.70 0.26
N LYS A 7 -8.43 6.97 -0.14
CA LYS A 7 -7.31 7.75 -0.73
C LYS A 7 -6.16 7.91 0.26
N GLN A 8 -6.45 8.22 1.53
CA GLN A 8 -5.43 8.38 2.57
C GLN A 8 -4.76 7.05 2.89
N TYR A 9 -5.54 5.96 3.00
CA TYR A 9 -5.06 4.60 3.19
C TYR A 9 -4.06 4.20 2.10
N LEU A 10 -4.46 4.30 0.83
CA LEU A 10 -3.60 3.95 -0.31
C LEU A 10 -2.34 4.80 -0.38
N LYS A 11 -2.42 6.10 -0.05
CA LYS A 11 -1.25 6.99 -0.01
C LYS A 11 -0.28 6.63 1.12
N ALA A 12 -0.80 6.31 2.30
CA ALA A 12 0.02 5.89 3.45
C ALA A 12 0.72 4.55 3.16
N LEU A 13 -0.01 3.63 2.54
CA LEU A 13 0.48 2.31 2.16
C LEU A 13 1.63 2.40 1.17
N ASN A 14 1.44 3.11 0.05
CA ASN A 14 2.51 3.29 -0.93
C ASN A 14 3.74 4.00 -0.31
N ARG A 15 3.53 5.03 0.52
CA ARG A 15 4.65 5.72 1.22
C ARG A 15 5.42 4.77 2.15
N ARG A 16 4.73 3.91 2.89
CA ARG A 16 5.37 3.00 3.85
C ARG A 16 6.14 1.91 3.13
N LEU A 17 5.56 1.34 2.08
CA LEU A 17 6.23 0.37 1.21
C LEU A 17 7.52 0.96 0.63
N LYS A 18 7.44 2.16 0.04
CA LYS A 18 8.61 2.86 -0.51
C LYS A 18 9.71 3.14 0.53
N LYS A 19 9.33 3.35 1.79
CA LYS A 19 10.27 3.56 2.90
C LYS A 19 10.93 2.26 3.33
N GLU A 20 10.16 1.18 3.48
CA GLU A 20 10.71 -0.12 3.89
C GLU A 20 11.54 -0.77 2.78
N SER A 21 11.29 -0.39 1.53
CA SER A 21 12.05 -0.86 0.37
C SER A 21 13.21 0.03 -0.05
N ALA A 22 13.51 1.12 0.67
CA ALA A 22 14.46 2.18 0.27
C ALA A 22 15.84 1.65 -0.17
N GLY A 23 15.95 1.27 -1.45
CA GLY A 23 17.14 0.68 -2.08
C GLY A 23 17.35 -0.82 -1.83
N ARG A 24 16.46 -1.51 -1.10
CA ARG A 24 16.58 -2.96 -0.85
C ARG A 24 15.97 -3.83 -1.95
N PHE A 25 15.03 -3.26 -2.70
CA PHE A 25 14.33 -3.95 -3.77
C PHE A 25 14.37 -3.07 -5.01
N ASP A 26 14.73 -3.64 -6.16
CA ASP A 26 14.57 -2.99 -7.47
C ASP A 26 13.10 -2.82 -7.89
N THR A 27 12.18 -3.28 -7.05
CA THR A 27 10.74 -3.22 -7.28
C THR A 27 10.17 -1.89 -6.78
N VAL A 28 9.48 -1.16 -7.67
CA VAL A 28 8.72 0.05 -7.31
C VAL A 28 7.28 -0.32 -6.95
N PHE A 29 6.75 0.19 -5.84
CA PHE A 29 5.34 -0.01 -5.50
C PHE A 29 4.45 1.04 -6.17
N VAL A 30 3.36 0.57 -6.80
CA VAL A 30 2.43 1.37 -7.62
C VAL A 30 0.98 1.01 -7.31
N PHE A 31 0.04 1.89 -7.60
CA PHE A 31 -1.38 1.60 -7.42
C PHE A 31 -1.87 0.51 -8.37
N TYR A 32 -2.77 -0.36 -7.91
CA TYR A 32 -3.44 -1.39 -8.72
C TYR A 32 -4.87 -0.94 -9.10
N PRO A 33 -5.31 -1.17 -10.35
CA PRO A 33 -4.50 -1.60 -11.51
C PRO A 33 -3.42 -0.57 -11.87
N VAL A 34 -2.30 -1.02 -12.43
CA VAL A 34 -1.11 -0.19 -12.71
C VAL A 34 -1.51 1.07 -13.49
N GLY A 35 -1.02 2.24 -13.05
CA GLY A 35 -1.40 3.54 -13.60
C GLY A 35 -2.67 4.16 -12.98
N SER A 36 -3.34 3.45 -12.08
CA SER A 36 -4.52 3.99 -11.39
C SER A 36 -4.19 5.17 -10.49
N LYS A 37 -5.03 6.21 -10.55
CA LYS A 37 -5.01 7.27 -9.55
C LYS A 37 -5.47 6.70 -8.20
N PRO A 38 -4.98 7.21 -7.05
CA PRO A 38 -5.38 6.73 -5.72
C PRO A 38 -6.89 6.65 -5.50
N LYS A 39 -7.67 7.55 -6.13
CA LYS A 39 -9.14 7.58 -6.02
C LYS A 39 -9.83 6.40 -6.72
N LYS A 40 -9.20 5.83 -7.75
CA LYS A 40 -9.73 4.73 -8.58
C LYS A 40 -9.04 3.40 -8.31
N ALA A 41 -7.88 3.44 -7.66
CA ALA A 41 -7.13 2.26 -7.29
C ALA A 41 -7.90 1.38 -6.31
N THR A 42 -7.74 0.07 -6.47
CA THR A 42 -8.30 -0.95 -5.58
C THR A 42 -7.26 -1.49 -4.60
N GLY A 43 -5.97 -1.29 -4.89
CA GLY A 43 -4.87 -1.68 -4.01
C GLY A 43 -3.53 -1.03 -4.40
N VAL A 44 -2.45 -1.58 -3.87
CA VAL A 44 -1.07 -1.27 -4.27
C VAL A 44 -0.40 -2.60 -4.61
N THR A 45 0.38 -2.61 -5.68
CA THR A 45 1.12 -3.76 -6.17
C THR A 45 2.56 -3.37 -6.50
N ALA A 46 3.40 -4.35 -6.78
CA ALA A 46 4.72 -4.18 -7.36
C ALA A 46 4.63 -3.80 -8.85
N SER A 47 5.54 -2.94 -9.33
CA SER A 47 5.62 -2.54 -10.75
C SER A 47 6.21 -3.62 -11.66
N ALA A 48 6.89 -4.61 -11.07
CA ALA A 48 7.57 -5.71 -11.74
C ALA A 48 7.27 -7.00 -10.97
N PRO A 49 7.54 -8.20 -11.53
CA PRO A 49 7.51 -9.44 -10.78
C PRO A 49 8.32 -9.29 -9.50
N ALA A 50 7.64 -9.47 -8.37
CA ALA A 50 8.20 -9.33 -7.04
C ALA A 50 8.60 -10.71 -6.52
N ASP A 51 9.81 -10.80 -5.98
CA ASP A 51 10.28 -11.99 -5.28
C ASP A 51 9.47 -12.22 -3.99
N GLU A 52 9.43 -13.44 -3.46
CA GLU A 52 8.63 -13.82 -2.28
C GLU A 52 8.94 -12.92 -1.07
N ARG A 53 10.20 -12.51 -0.91
CA ARG A 53 10.61 -11.57 0.15
C ARG A 53 9.94 -10.20 0.00
N VAL A 54 9.77 -9.72 -1.23
CA VAL A 54 9.11 -8.45 -1.54
C VAL A 54 7.61 -8.56 -1.27
N LEU A 55 7.00 -9.70 -1.61
CA LEU A 55 5.60 -10.00 -1.32
C LEU A 55 5.34 -10.06 0.19
N ALA A 56 6.20 -10.71 0.97
CA ALA A 56 6.08 -10.75 2.42
C ALA A 56 6.16 -9.36 3.07
N VAL A 57 7.07 -8.49 2.59
CA VAL A 57 7.14 -7.09 3.04
C VAL A 57 5.88 -6.32 2.64
N MET A 58 5.35 -6.56 1.43
CA MET A 58 4.09 -5.98 1.01
C MET A 58 2.98 -6.34 1.99
N ASP A 59 2.77 -7.62 2.26
CA ASP A 59 1.69 -8.10 3.13
C ASP A 59 1.84 -7.57 4.56
N ALA A 60 3.05 -7.58 5.12
CA ALA A 60 3.31 -7.05 6.45
C ALA A 60 2.99 -5.55 6.56
N VAL A 61 3.39 -4.76 5.55
CA VAL A 61 3.10 -3.33 5.51
C VAL A 61 1.61 -3.08 5.27
N GLN A 62 0.96 -3.85 4.40
CA GLN A 62 -0.49 -3.77 4.18
C GLN A 62 -1.25 -4.05 5.48
N ALA A 63 -0.92 -5.12 6.20
CA ALA A 63 -1.54 -5.47 7.48
C ALA A 63 -1.36 -4.37 8.54
N ARG A 64 -0.14 -3.82 8.70
CA ARG A 64 0.14 -2.73 9.66
C ARG A 64 -0.64 -1.46 9.34
N VAL A 65 -0.68 -1.08 8.07
CA VAL A 65 -1.40 0.13 7.64
C VAL A 65 -2.91 -0.09 7.76
N PHE A 66 -3.40 -1.28 7.43
CA PHE A 66 -4.80 -1.64 7.57
C PHE A 66 -5.25 -1.58 9.03
N ALA A 67 -4.54 -2.23 9.95
CA ALA A 67 -4.85 -2.21 11.38
C ALA A 67 -4.96 -0.78 11.94
N ARG A 68 -4.00 0.09 11.57
CA ARG A 68 -4.04 1.51 11.97
C ARG A 68 -5.27 2.26 11.46
N PHE A 69 -5.73 1.94 10.25
CA PHE A 69 -6.92 2.56 9.67
C PHE A 69 -8.21 1.93 10.17
N GLU A 70 -8.23 0.64 10.49
CA GLU A 70 -9.37 -0.05 11.11
C GLU A 70 -9.61 0.49 12.53
N ASP A 71 -8.56 0.66 13.33
CA ASP A 71 -8.64 1.28 14.65
C ASP A 71 -9.10 2.74 14.58
N SER A 72 -8.65 3.48 13.56
CA SER A 72 -9.12 4.85 13.33
C SER A 72 -10.57 4.91 12.85
N ALA A 73 -11.06 3.89 12.16
CA ALA A 73 -12.44 3.80 11.68
C ALA A 73 -13.42 3.30 12.76
N LYS A 74 -12.95 2.54 13.77
CA LYS A 74 -13.76 2.13 14.92
C LYS A 74 -13.92 3.22 15.99
N ARG A 75 -13.08 4.26 15.96
CA ARG A 75 -13.06 5.36 16.95
C ARG A 75 -13.81 6.63 16.50
N GLY A 76 -14.44 6.62 15.32
CA GLY A 76 -15.26 7.72 14.80
C GLY A 76 -16.68 7.25 14.56
#